data_AF-A0A8H7PEK9-F1
#
_entry.id   AF-A0A8H7PEK9-F1
#
_cell.length_a   1.000
_cell.length_b   1.000
_cell.length_c   1.000
_cell.angle_alpha   90.00
_cell.angle_beta   90.00
_cell.angle_gamma   90.00
#
_symmetry.space_group_name_H-M   'P 1'
#
loop_
_entity.id
_entity.type
_entity.pdbx_description
1 polymer ?
#
loop_
_entity_poly.entity_id
_entity_poly.type
_entity_poly.pdbx_seq_one_letter_code
_entity_poly.pdbx_strand_id
1 'polypeptide(L)'
;MVASVPISTLLSLSRYHLWAYEQLLDGLNSMKDEDYYGYAGLVFRSIHGTLNHVHAADVNWYHRLTNKDPPESYKALQSLWRANDCYSTKDSTESPWESFIKDRSELSSQVLKQAQDYIDFLSALDPDSEIPPMTFVTSGGMEFKDQDVGLTLLHIFNHGTHHRGQITAGVTNLGYPPIDGLDYLYYLRLLQK
;
A
#
# COMPACT_ATOMS: atom_id res chain seq x y z
N MET A 1 -8.59 1.56 -26.49
CA MET A 1 -7.58 2.36 -25.79
C MET A 1 -8.16 2.71 -24.43
N VAL A 2 -7.41 2.46 -23.35
CA VAL A 2 -7.78 2.98 -22.03
C VAL A 2 -7.47 4.47 -22.06
N ALA A 3 -8.41 5.32 -21.63
CA ALA A 3 -8.18 6.77 -21.60
C ALA A 3 -7.08 7.11 -20.57
N SER A 4 -6.30 8.15 -20.84
CA SER A 4 -5.33 8.68 -19.87
C SER A 4 -6.05 9.14 -18.60
N VAL A 5 -5.40 8.95 -17.44
CA VAL A 5 -5.95 9.35 -16.15
C VAL A 5 -5.45 10.77 -15.82
N PRO A 6 -6.32 11.77 -15.61
CA PRO A 6 -5.88 13.13 -15.28
C PRO A 6 -5.06 13.19 -13.98
N ILE A 7 -4.03 14.03 -13.95
CA ILE A 7 -3.19 14.24 -12.75
C ILE A 7 -4.03 14.70 -11.55
N SER A 8 -5.04 15.54 -11.77
CA SER A 8 -5.97 15.98 -10.73
C SER A 8 -6.74 14.83 -10.08
N THR A 9 -7.16 13.83 -10.88
CA THR A 9 -7.80 12.61 -10.38
C THR A 9 -6.82 11.79 -9.55
N LEU A 10 -5.59 11.60 -10.04
CA LEU A 10 -4.55 10.86 -9.33
C LEU A 10 -4.18 11.55 -8.01
N LEU A 11 -4.06 12.87 -8.00
CA LEU A 11 -3.78 13.66 -6.80
C LEU A 11 -4.91 13.58 -5.77
N SER A 12 -6.16 13.53 -6.24
CA SER A 12 -7.31 13.33 -5.36
C SER A 12 -7.29 11.93 -4.72
N LEU A 13 -6.91 10.91 -5.49
CA LEU A 13 -6.77 9.54 -4.99
C LEU A 13 -5.57 9.39 -4.04
N SER A 14 -4.44 10.05 -4.29
CA SER A 14 -3.25 9.97 -3.41
C SER A 14 -3.50 10.65 -2.07
N ARG A 15 -4.19 11.79 -2.04
CA ARG A 15 -4.60 12.45 -0.79
C ARG A 15 -5.57 11.61 0.02
N TYR A 16 -6.55 11.00 -0.64
CA TYR A 16 -7.44 10.02 -0.01
C TYR A 16 -6.66 8.81 0.51
N HIS A 17 -5.68 8.32 -0.25
CA HIS A 17 -4.89 7.16 0.12
C HIS A 17 -4.07 7.41 1.40
N LEU A 18 -3.45 8.58 1.53
CA LEU A 18 -2.80 9.01 2.78
C LEU A 18 -3.81 9.10 3.93
N TRP A 19 -4.89 9.86 3.74
CA TRP A 19 -5.91 10.03 4.77
C TRP A 19 -6.50 8.69 5.25
N ALA A 20 -6.75 7.76 4.33
CA ALA A 20 -7.28 6.44 4.66
C ALA A 20 -6.28 5.60 5.47
N TYR A 21 -4.98 5.78 5.25
CA TYR A 21 -3.96 5.15 6.09
C TYR A 21 -3.88 5.80 7.47
N GLU A 22 -4.00 7.12 7.59
CA GLU A 22 -4.07 7.80 8.88
C GLU A 22 -5.23 7.24 9.71
N GLN A 23 -6.44 7.20 9.14
CA GLN A 23 -7.62 6.65 9.83
C GLN A 23 -7.45 5.17 10.21
N LEU A 24 -6.86 4.38 9.30
CA LEU A 24 -6.60 2.97 9.57
C LEU A 24 -5.63 2.79 10.73
N LEU A 25 -4.47 3.43 10.67
CA LEU A 25 -3.42 3.29 11.68
C LEU A 25 -3.87 3.82 13.04
N ASP A 26 -4.64 4.92 13.05
CA ASP A 26 -5.28 5.44 14.25
C ASP A 26 -6.25 4.43 14.89
N GLY A 27 -7.11 3.81 14.07
CA GLY A 27 -8.03 2.77 14.54
C GLY A 27 -7.30 1.54 15.10
N LEU A 28 -6.16 1.18 14.49
CA LEU A 28 -5.35 0.08 14.95
C LEU A 28 -4.68 0.37 16.31
N ASN A 29 -4.33 1.62 16.65
CA ASN A 29 -3.55 1.98 17.87
C ASN A 29 -4.09 1.41 19.19
N SER A 30 -5.41 1.16 19.28
CA SER A 30 -6.04 0.59 20.48
C SER A 30 -5.93 -0.94 20.60
N MET A 31 -5.49 -1.61 19.54
CA MET A 31 -5.36 -3.07 19.51
C MET A 31 -4.19 -3.56 20.36
N LYS A 32 -4.42 -4.67 21.06
CA LYS A 32 -3.36 -5.41 21.75
C LYS A 32 -2.36 -5.95 20.73
N ASP A 33 -1.08 -5.98 21.13
CA ASP A 33 -0.02 -6.51 20.28
C ASP A 33 -0.24 -7.97 19.92
N GLU A 34 -0.76 -8.78 20.85
CA GLU A 34 -1.12 -10.18 20.63
C GLU A 34 -2.06 -10.36 19.42
N ASP A 35 -3.01 -9.45 19.24
CA ASP A 35 -3.98 -9.48 18.14
C ASP A 35 -3.42 -8.81 16.87
N TYR A 36 -2.66 -7.73 17.00
CA TYR A 36 -2.06 -7.01 15.88
C TYR A 36 -0.99 -7.84 15.14
N TYR A 37 -0.14 -8.55 15.89
CA TYR A 37 0.86 -9.48 15.37
C TYR A 37 0.34 -10.91 15.25
N GLY A 38 -0.84 -11.21 15.80
CA GLY A 38 -1.46 -12.54 15.80
C GLY A 38 -2.13 -12.91 14.48
N TYR A 39 -2.64 -14.15 14.41
CA TYR A 39 -3.41 -14.62 13.26
C TYR A 39 -4.74 -13.89 13.16
N ALA A 40 -4.92 -13.11 12.08
CA ALA A 40 -6.10 -12.29 11.83
C ALA A 40 -6.99 -12.84 10.70
N GLY A 41 -6.77 -14.08 10.24
CA GLY A 41 -7.51 -14.66 9.12
C GLY A 41 -7.12 -14.08 7.75
N LEU A 42 -5.96 -13.40 7.66
CA LEU A 42 -5.51 -12.69 6.47
C LEU A 42 -4.54 -13.52 5.64
N VAL A 43 -4.44 -13.20 4.35
CA VAL A 43 -3.52 -13.89 3.42
C VAL A 43 -2.05 -13.68 3.76
N PHE A 44 -1.72 -12.70 4.61
CA PHE A 44 -0.39 -12.47 5.17
C PHE A 44 -0.33 -12.74 6.69
N ARG A 45 -1.22 -13.63 7.17
CA ARG A 45 -1.41 -14.04 8.56
C ARG A 45 -1.99 -12.95 9.46
N SER A 46 -1.25 -11.88 9.68
CA SER A 46 -1.55 -10.83 10.66
C SER A 46 -1.84 -9.48 10.00
N ILE A 47 -2.34 -8.53 10.81
CA ILE A 47 -2.48 -7.13 10.38
C ILE A 47 -1.10 -6.54 10.06
N HIS A 48 -0.11 -6.82 10.91
CA HIS A 48 1.26 -6.37 10.72
C HIS A 48 1.89 -6.90 9.43
N GLY A 49 1.76 -8.20 9.16
CA GLY A 49 2.24 -8.82 7.92
C GLY A 49 1.56 -8.21 6.68
N THR A 50 0.27 -7.92 6.77
CA THR A 50 -0.48 -7.27 5.68
C THR A 50 0.01 -5.83 5.42
N LEU A 51 0.27 -5.04 6.47
CA LEU A 51 0.82 -3.70 6.32
C LEU A 51 2.24 -3.72 5.72
N ASN A 52 3.10 -4.65 6.16
CA ASN A 52 4.43 -4.83 5.59
C ASN A 52 4.38 -5.19 4.09
N HIS A 53 3.47 -6.07 3.69
CA HIS A 53 3.28 -6.42 2.28
C HIS A 53 2.93 -5.20 1.43
N VAL A 54 1.92 -4.44 1.85
CA VAL A 54 1.44 -3.29 1.08
C VAL A 54 2.51 -2.21 1.02
N HIS A 55 3.14 -1.89 2.15
CA HIS A 55 4.24 -0.94 2.20
C HIS A 55 5.39 -1.33 1.26
N ALA A 56 5.80 -2.59 1.27
CA ALA A 56 6.87 -3.07 0.42
C ALA A 56 6.48 -3.04 -1.08
N ALA A 57 5.20 -3.26 -1.41
CA ALA A 57 4.71 -3.09 -2.77
C ALA A 57 4.76 -1.63 -3.22
N ASP A 58 4.30 -0.70 -2.38
CA ASP A 58 4.28 0.74 -2.67
C ASP A 58 5.70 1.28 -2.86
N VAL A 59 6.63 0.96 -1.96
CA VAL A 59 8.04 1.36 -2.08
C VAL A 59 8.64 0.86 -3.40
N ASN A 60 8.43 -0.40 -3.76
CA ASN A 60 8.96 -0.95 -5.01
C ASN A 60 8.38 -0.25 -6.25
N TRP A 61 7.08 0.04 -6.25
CA TRP A 61 6.45 0.78 -7.35
C TRP A 61 6.92 2.22 -7.42
N TYR A 62 7.06 2.91 -6.29
CA TYR A 62 7.53 4.29 -6.24
C TYR A 62 8.96 4.44 -6.79
N HIS A 63 9.83 3.48 -6.52
CA HIS A 63 11.18 3.47 -7.08
C HIS A 63 11.17 3.29 -8.61
N ARG A 64 10.30 2.43 -9.14
CA ARG A 64 10.11 2.31 -10.61
C ARG A 64 9.60 3.62 -11.23
N LEU A 65 8.59 4.24 -10.59
CA LEU A 65 8.01 5.50 -11.04
C LEU A 65 9.03 6.65 -11.09
N THR A 66 9.97 6.64 -10.15
CA THR A 66 11.02 7.68 -10.05
C THR A 66 12.32 7.30 -10.75
N ASN A 67 12.34 6.17 -11.47
CA ASN A 67 13.53 5.60 -12.13
C ASN A 67 14.75 5.49 -11.19
N LYS A 68 14.48 5.02 -9.96
CA LYS A 68 15.48 4.78 -8.91
C LYS A 68 15.49 3.29 -8.57
N ASP A 69 16.62 2.83 -8.02
CA ASP A 69 16.70 1.50 -7.44
C ASP A 69 16.11 1.49 -6.02
N PRO A 70 15.26 0.52 -5.66
CA PRO A 70 14.83 0.34 -4.28
C PRO A 70 16.02 -0.07 -3.39
N PRO A 71 15.95 0.19 -2.08
CA PRO A 71 17.00 -0.26 -1.16
C PRO A 71 17.17 -1.80 -1.22
N GLU A 72 18.38 -2.29 -0.96
CA GLU A 72 18.69 -3.74 -1.02
C GLU A 72 17.77 -4.59 -0.14
N SER A 73 17.34 -4.06 1.01
CA SER A 73 16.36 -4.72 1.89
C SER A 73 15.02 -4.99 1.20
N TYR A 74 14.55 -4.10 0.33
CA TYR A 74 13.31 -4.26 -0.44
C TYR A 74 13.52 -5.16 -1.66
N LYS A 75 14.72 -5.16 -2.27
CA LYS A 75 15.08 -6.10 -3.34
C LYS A 75 15.06 -7.55 -2.82
N ALA A 76 15.51 -7.77 -1.59
CA ALA A 76 15.52 -9.08 -0.95
C ALA A 76 14.11 -9.68 -0.77
N LEU A 77 13.07 -8.86 -0.65
CA LEU A 77 11.69 -9.32 -0.54
C LEU A 77 11.15 -9.96 -1.83
N GLN A 78 11.84 -9.79 -2.96
CA GLN A 78 11.38 -10.35 -4.24
C GLN A 78 11.17 -11.87 -4.21
N SER A 79 12.05 -12.60 -3.51
CA SER A 79 11.94 -14.05 -3.38
C SER A 79 10.58 -14.45 -2.80
N LEU A 80 10.03 -13.65 -1.87
CA LEU A 80 8.73 -13.89 -1.27
C LEU A 80 7.60 -13.86 -2.30
N TRP A 81 7.56 -12.84 -3.15
CA TRP A 81 6.53 -12.73 -4.20
C TRP A 81 6.65 -13.81 -5.28
N ARG A 82 7.82 -14.43 -5.46
CA ARG A 82 8.05 -15.47 -6.48
C ARG A 82 7.83 -16.90 -5.99
N ALA A 83 8.11 -17.16 -4.72
CA ALA A 83 8.15 -18.52 -4.20
C ALA A 83 6.78 -19.11 -3.86
N ASN A 84 5.66 -18.36 -4.03
CA ASN A 84 4.34 -18.67 -3.44
C ASN A 84 4.31 -18.76 -1.90
N ASP A 85 5.46 -18.68 -1.23
CA ASP A 85 5.59 -18.65 0.23
C ASP A 85 5.23 -17.29 0.86
N CYS A 86 4.71 -16.36 0.06
CA CYS A 86 4.21 -15.08 0.57
C CYS A 86 2.82 -15.17 1.21
N TYR A 87 2.10 -16.28 1.02
CA TYR A 87 0.74 -16.44 1.54
C TYR A 87 0.67 -17.40 2.72
N SER A 88 -0.12 -17.03 3.71
CA SER A 88 -0.38 -17.83 4.91
C SER A 88 -1.67 -18.62 4.78
N THR A 89 -1.71 -19.78 5.44
CA THR A 89 -2.91 -20.59 5.62
C THR A 89 -3.43 -20.45 7.05
N LYS A 90 -4.56 -21.08 7.36
CA LYS A 90 -5.09 -21.14 8.74
C LYS A 90 -4.13 -21.79 9.75
N ASP A 91 -3.22 -22.64 9.27
CA ASP A 91 -2.28 -23.39 10.10
C ASP A 91 -0.91 -22.70 10.19
N SER A 92 -0.72 -21.57 9.48
CA SER A 92 0.51 -20.80 9.53
C SER A 92 0.72 -20.16 10.90
N THR A 93 1.88 -20.43 11.51
CA THR A 93 2.30 -19.83 12.78
C THR A 93 3.12 -18.56 12.63
N GLU A 94 3.64 -18.30 11.43
CA GLU A 94 4.41 -17.11 11.08
C GLU A 94 4.20 -16.73 9.61
N SER A 95 4.55 -15.50 9.26
CA SER A 95 4.60 -15.00 7.89
C SER A 95 5.93 -14.28 7.65
N PRO A 96 6.58 -14.46 6.48
CA PRO A 96 7.82 -13.76 6.18
C PRO A 96 7.67 -12.22 6.24
N TRP A 97 6.46 -11.71 5.96
CA TRP A 97 6.13 -10.28 6.03
C TRP A 97 6.25 -9.70 7.45
N GLU A 98 6.03 -10.51 8.49
CA GLU A 98 6.09 -10.06 9.89
C GLU A 98 7.53 -9.79 10.35
N SER A 99 8.52 -10.31 9.61
CA SER A 99 9.93 -10.18 9.95
C SER A 99 10.63 -9.01 9.27
N PHE A 100 9.97 -8.33 8.32
CA PHE A 100 10.58 -7.27 7.52
C PHE A 100 10.83 -5.99 8.33
N ILE A 101 9.82 -5.15 8.55
CA ILE A 101 9.88 -4.06 9.54
C ILE A 101 9.10 -4.55 10.76
N LYS A 102 9.82 -4.85 11.84
CA LYS A 102 9.24 -5.49 13.04
C LYS A 102 8.55 -4.50 13.97
N ASP A 103 9.06 -3.27 14.03
CA ASP A 103 8.50 -2.26 14.92
C ASP A 103 7.23 -1.68 14.28
N ARG A 104 6.12 -1.75 15.03
CA ARG A 104 4.82 -1.26 14.61
C ARG A 104 4.82 0.25 14.33
N SER A 105 5.51 1.04 15.13
CA SER A 105 5.53 2.51 14.99
C SER A 105 6.38 2.92 13.80
N GLU A 106 7.50 2.22 13.58
CA GLU A 106 8.34 2.36 12.41
C GLU A 106 7.57 2.06 11.13
N LEU A 107 6.90 0.90 11.05
CA LEU A 107 6.10 0.52 9.89
C LEU A 107 4.99 1.55 9.62
N SER A 108 4.27 1.97 10.65
CA SER A 108 3.19 2.97 10.53
C SER A 108 3.73 4.29 9.96
N SER A 109 4.87 4.75 10.47
CA SER A 109 5.52 5.98 9.99
C SER A 109 5.99 5.85 8.54
N GLN A 110 6.53 4.69 8.15
CA GLN A 110 6.98 4.46 6.78
C GLN A 110 5.81 4.36 5.79
N VAL A 111 4.69 3.74 6.16
CA VAL A 111 3.45 3.69 5.35
C VAL A 111 2.95 5.11 5.06
N LEU A 112 2.85 5.94 6.11
CA LEU A 112 2.39 7.33 5.96
C LEU A 112 3.37 8.15 5.11
N LYS A 113 4.69 7.97 5.32
CA LYS A 113 5.71 8.64 4.52
C LYS A 113 5.59 8.28 3.03
N GLN A 114 5.43 6.99 2.72
CA GLN A 114 5.30 6.51 1.35
C GLN A 114 4.01 7.00 0.69
N ALA A 115 2.90 7.08 1.43
CA ALA A 115 1.66 7.67 0.93
C ALA A 115 1.83 9.18 0.61
N GLN A 116 2.55 9.92 1.46
CA GLN A 116 2.89 11.33 1.21
C GLN A 116 3.81 11.49 -0.01
N ASP A 117 4.76 10.59 -0.23
CA ASP A 117 5.67 10.65 -1.38
C ASP A 117 4.91 10.63 -2.73
N TYR A 118 3.77 9.93 -2.83
CA TYR A 118 2.92 10.00 -4.02
C TYR A 118 2.26 11.36 -4.22
N ILE A 119 1.85 12.03 -3.14
CA ILE A 119 1.30 13.38 -3.21
C ILE A 119 2.38 14.34 -3.69
N ASP A 120 3.58 14.25 -3.13
CA ASP A 120 4.71 15.12 -3.47
C ASP A 120 5.12 14.92 -4.94
N PHE A 121 5.21 13.66 -5.39
CA PHE A 121 5.50 13.32 -6.78
C PHE A 121 4.47 13.92 -7.75
N LEU A 122 3.18 13.71 -7.49
CA LEU A 122 2.11 14.21 -8.36
C LEU A 122 1.98 15.73 -8.33
N SER A 123 2.23 16.36 -7.18
CA SER A 123 2.16 17.82 -7.03
C SER A 123 3.30 18.55 -7.72
N ALA A 124 4.40 17.86 -8.03
CA ALA A 124 5.53 18.41 -8.78
C ALA A 124 5.31 18.41 -10.30
N LEU A 125 4.26 17.72 -10.80
CA LEU A 125 3.92 17.67 -12.22
C LEU A 125 3.07 18.88 -12.63
N ASP A 126 3.15 19.25 -13.91
CA ASP A 126 2.21 20.20 -14.51
C ASP A 126 0.83 19.54 -14.62
N PRO A 127 -0.24 20.08 -14.00
CA PRO A 127 -1.56 19.43 -13.94
C PRO A 127 -2.21 19.18 -15.30
N ASP A 128 -1.82 19.95 -16.32
CA ASP A 128 -2.36 19.82 -17.69
C ASP A 128 -1.47 18.94 -18.58
N SER A 129 -0.35 18.42 -18.05
CA SER A 129 0.57 17.55 -18.80
C SER A 129 0.14 16.09 -18.80
N GLU A 130 0.56 15.38 -19.84
CA GLU A 130 0.55 13.91 -19.80
C GLU A 130 1.73 13.41 -18.98
N ILE A 131 1.50 12.36 -18.20
CA ILE A 131 2.59 11.68 -17.49
C ILE A 131 3.28 10.77 -18.50
N PRO A 132 4.60 10.96 -18.78
CA PRO A 132 5.29 10.11 -19.72
C PRO A 132 5.27 8.66 -19.24
N PRO A 133 5.22 7.67 -20.15
CA PRO A 133 5.26 6.27 -19.77
C PRO A 133 6.63 5.94 -19.18
N MET A 134 6.66 4.92 -18.31
CA MET A 134 7.91 4.44 -17.71
C MET A 134 8.40 3.16 -18.39
N THR A 135 9.72 2.99 -18.42
CA THR A 135 10.36 1.71 -18.68
C THR A 135 10.94 1.19 -17.37
N PHE A 136 10.70 -0.07 -17.04
CA PHE A 136 11.29 -0.68 -15.85
C PHE A 136 11.63 -2.14 -16.09
N VAL A 137 12.61 -2.63 -15.34
CA VAL A 137 12.98 -4.04 -15.32
C VAL A 137 12.45 -4.63 -14.03
N THR A 138 11.57 -5.63 -14.13
CA THR A 138 11.25 -6.45 -12.95
C THR A 138 12.54 -7.06 -12.45
N SER A 139 12.68 -7.29 -11.15
CA SER A 139 13.93 -7.90 -10.66
C SER A 139 14.11 -9.38 -11.05
N GLY A 140 13.29 -9.91 -11.98
CA GLY A 140 13.50 -11.18 -12.69
C GLY A 140 14.12 -11.01 -14.06
N GLY A 141 14.58 -9.80 -14.37
CA GLY A 141 15.19 -9.45 -15.66
C GLY A 141 14.17 -9.18 -16.77
N MET A 142 12.87 -9.32 -16.53
CA MET A 142 11.86 -8.99 -17.53
C MET A 142 11.69 -7.48 -17.62
N GLU A 143 11.98 -6.93 -18.79
CA GLU A 143 11.81 -5.53 -19.13
C GLU A 143 10.37 -5.25 -19.60
N PHE A 144 9.78 -4.17 -19.07
CA PHE A 144 8.51 -3.61 -19.51
C PHE A 144 8.78 -2.20 -20.03
N LYS A 145 8.40 -1.97 -21.30
CA LYS A 145 8.51 -0.67 -21.97
C LYS A 145 7.14 -0.03 -22.07
N ASP A 146 7.13 1.29 -22.16
CA ASP A 146 5.94 2.10 -22.40
C ASP A 146 4.80 1.83 -21.39
N GLN A 147 5.15 1.53 -20.13
CA GLN A 147 4.16 1.30 -19.07
C GLN A 147 3.48 2.62 -18.72
N ASP A 148 2.15 2.66 -18.86
CA ASP A 148 1.33 3.82 -18.49
C ASP A 148 1.39 4.07 -16.98
N VAL A 149 1.94 5.22 -16.61
CA VAL A 149 2.14 5.63 -15.22
C VAL A 149 0.81 5.94 -14.51
N GLY A 150 -0.14 6.56 -15.20
CA GLY A 150 -1.44 6.89 -14.63
C GLY A 150 -2.22 5.62 -14.25
N LEU A 151 -2.22 4.61 -15.12
CA LEU A 151 -2.82 3.31 -14.82
C LEU A 151 -2.05 2.53 -13.76
N THR A 152 -0.72 2.66 -13.70
CA THR A 152 0.07 2.09 -12.60
C THR A 152 -0.30 2.73 -11.25
N LEU A 153 -0.43 4.05 -11.17
CA LEU A 153 -0.86 4.73 -9.95
C LEU A 153 -2.27 4.34 -9.53
N LEU A 154 -3.19 4.20 -10.49
CA LEU A 154 -4.54 3.68 -10.21
C LEU A 154 -4.49 2.26 -9.61
N HIS A 155 -3.65 1.38 -10.17
CA HIS A 155 -3.41 0.04 -9.61
C HIS A 155 -2.92 0.11 -8.17
N ILE A 156 -1.93 0.95 -7.87
CA ILE A 156 -1.36 1.13 -6.52
C ILE A 156 -2.44 1.56 -5.52
N PHE A 157 -3.22 2.59 -5.85
CA PHE A 157 -4.26 3.08 -4.95
C PHE A 157 -5.40 2.08 -4.74
N ASN A 158 -5.75 1.31 -5.77
CA ASN A 158 -6.73 0.23 -5.67
C ASN A 158 -6.20 -0.97 -4.86
N HIS A 159 -4.92 -1.32 -5.02
CA HIS A 159 -4.24 -2.34 -4.23
C HIS A 159 -4.23 -1.98 -2.74
N GLY A 160 -3.90 -0.73 -2.41
CA GLY A 160 -4.02 -0.24 -1.03
C GLY A 160 -5.46 -0.35 -0.50
N THR A 161 -6.46 0.02 -1.29
CA THR A 161 -7.87 -0.11 -0.90
C THR A 161 -8.27 -1.57 -0.62
N HIS A 162 -7.84 -2.50 -1.48
CA HIS A 162 -8.07 -3.93 -1.29
C HIS A 162 -7.53 -4.45 0.05
N HIS A 163 -6.28 -4.13 0.38
CA HIS A 163 -5.65 -4.63 1.60
C HIS A 163 -6.10 -3.89 2.87
N ARG A 164 -6.44 -2.60 2.81
CA ARG A 164 -7.12 -1.93 3.93
C ARG A 164 -8.47 -2.59 4.21
N GLY A 165 -9.22 -2.98 3.16
CA GLY A 165 -10.44 -3.77 3.29
C GLY A 165 -10.21 -5.10 4.01
N GLN A 166 -9.16 -5.85 3.63
CA GLN A 166 -8.76 -7.08 4.34
C GLN A 166 -8.45 -6.82 5.82
N ILE A 167 -7.66 -5.79 6.13
CA ILE A 167 -7.31 -5.44 7.51
C ILE A 167 -8.57 -5.13 8.33
N THR A 168 -9.45 -4.27 7.84
CA THR A 168 -10.68 -3.88 8.58
C THR A 168 -11.61 -5.08 8.84
N ALA A 169 -11.68 -6.03 7.91
CA ALA A 169 -12.38 -7.30 8.11
C ALA A 169 -11.69 -8.16 9.19
N GLY A 170 -10.37 -8.25 9.17
CA GLY A 170 -9.57 -8.93 10.19
C GLY A 170 -9.79 -8.35 11.60
N VAL A 171 -9.75 -7.01 11.72
CA VAL A 171 -10.03 -6.29 12.97
C VAL A 171 -11.41 -6.65 13.52
N THR A 172 -12.44 -6.64 12.66
CA THR A 172 -13.81 -7.01 13.05
C THR A 172 -13.91 -8.46 13.51
N ASN A 173 -13.24 -9.39 12.82
CA ASN A 173 -13.22 -10.81 13.17
C ASN A 173 -12.56 -11.08 14.52
N LEU A 174 -11.60 -10.25 14.93
CA LEU A 174 -10.94 -10.31 16.24
C LEU A 174 -11.79 -9.70 17.37
N GLY A 175 -12.99 -9.18 17.06
CA GLY A 175 -13.94 -8.64 18.05
C GLY A 175 -13.72 -7.17 18.41
N TYR A 176 -12.84 -6.48 17.68
CA TYR A 176 -12.66 -5.02 17.82
C TYR A 176 -13.76 -4.26 17.05
N PRO A 177 -14.07 -3.01 17.44
CA PRO A 177 -14.93 -2.15 16.66
C PRO A 177 -14.42 -2.02 15.22
N PRO A 178 -15.31 -1.99 14.21
CA PRO A 178 -14.89 -1.82 12.83
C PRO A 178 -14.21 -0.45 12.67
N ILE A 179 -13.08 -0.44 11.97
CA ILE A 179 -12.49 0.79 11.46
C ILE A 179 -13.32 1.17 10.22
N ASP A 180 -14.28 2.07 10.41
CA ASP A 180 -15.25 2.45 9.39
C ASP A 180 -14.92 3.80 8.74
N GLY A 181 -15.81 4.27 7.87
CA GLY A 181 -15.70 5.59 7.28
C GLY A 181 -14.62 5.75 6.22
N LEU A 182 -13.88 4.70 5.84
CA LEU A 182 -12.82 4.78 4.82
C LEU A 182 -13.34 5.02 3.39
N ASP A 183 -14.60 5.37 3.17
CA ASP A 183 -15.15 5.60 1.84
C ASP A 183 -14.60 6.88 1.20
N TYR A 184 -14.26 6.81 -0.09
CA TYR A 184 -13.77 7.99 -0.82
C TYR A 184 -14.80 9.14 -0.84
N LEU A 185 -16.09 8.85 -1.00
CA LEU A 185 -17.14 9.88 -0.95
C LEU A 185 -17.31 10.48 0.45
N TYR A 186 -17.05 9.71 1.50
CA TYR A 186 -17.05 10.25 2.87
C TYR A 186 -15.89 11.23 3.05
N TYR A 187 -14.68 10.84 2.64
CA TYR A 187 -13.51 11.72 2.61
C TYR A 187 -13.79 13.04 1.87
N LEU A 188 -14.35 12.99 0.66
CA LEU A 188 -14.67 14.20 -0.11
C LEU A 188 -15.65 15.14 0.61
N ARG A 189 -16.61 14.59 1.38
CA ARG A 189 -17.54 15.39 2.18
C ARG A 189 -16.88 16.05 3.39
N LEU A 190 -15.80 15.47 3.93
CA LEU A 190 -15.03 16.08 5.01
C LEU A 190 -14.28 17.33 4.54
N LEU A 191 -13.81 17.35 3.30
CA LEU A 191 -13.09 18.50 2.71
C LEU A 191 -13.98 19.71 2.38
N GLN A 192 -15.31 19.52 2.34
CA GLN A 192 -16.28 20.58 2.03
C GLN A 192 -16.75 21.34 3.28
N LYS A 193 -16.32 20.93 4.47
CA LYS A 193 -16.58 21.62 5.74
C LYS A 193 -15.48 22.61 6.04
#